data_AF-U7R5P8-F1
#
_entry.id   AF-U7R5P8-F1
#
_cell.length_a   1.000
_cell.length_b   1.000
_cell.length_c   1.000
_cell.angle_alpha   90.00
_cell.angle_beta   90.00
_cell.angle_gamma   90.00
#
_symmetry.space_group_name_H-M   'P 1'
#
loop_
_entity.id
_entity.type
_entity.pdbx_description
1 polymer ?
#
loop_
_entity_poly.entity_id
_entity_poly.type
_entity_poly.pdbx_seq_one_letter_code
_entity_poly.pdbx_strand_id
1 'polypeptide(L)'
;MIGRAAQGRPWIFREIQHYLETGELLPPMPIGEVQHLMNEHIRELHDFYGPGKGARIARKHVSWYLREHAPDDQFRRTFNTIEDASEQLEVLKAYFENFA
;
A
#
# COMPACT_ATOMS: atom_id res chain seq x y z
N MET A 1 -10.22 18.98 -5.66
CA MET A 1 -8.92 18.32 -5.88
C MET A 1 -8.58 17.49 -4.64
N ILE A 2 -8.19 16.23 -4.82
CA ILE A 2 -7.82 15.31 -3.73
C ILE A 2 -6.31 15.09 -3.80
N GLY A 3 -5.62 15.17 -2.65
CA GLY A 3 -4.17 14.99 -2.56
C GLY A 3 -3.80 13.97 -1.49
N ARG A 4 -3.55 14.44 -0.27
CA ARG A 4 -3.10 13.62 0.87
C ARG A 4 -3.96 12.38 1.14
N ALA A 5 -5.28 12.48 0.98
CA ALA A 5 -6.19 11.37 1.22
C ALA A 5 -6.02 10.18 0.25
N ALA A 6 -5.38 10.37 -0.90
CA ALA A 6 -5.07 9.28 -1.83
C ALA A 6 -3.75 8.55 -1.49
N GLN A 7 -2.94 9.08 -0.57
CA GLN A 7 -1.71 8.44 -0.14
C GLN A 7 -2.04 7.24 0.76
N GLY A 8 -1.75 6.03 0.27
CA GLY A 8 -2.09 4.78 0.98
C GLY A 8 -3.51 4.29 0.75
N ARG A 9 -4.33 5.05 0.02
CA ARG A 9 -5.71 4.70 -0.34
C ARG A 9 -6.02 5.11 -1.79
N PRO A 10 -5.33 4.55 -2.80
CA PRO A 10 -5.50 4.97 -4.19
C PRO A 10 -6.92 4.73 -4.72
N TRP A 11 -7.70 3.81 -4.13
CA TRP A 11 -9.10 3.57 -4.49
C TRP A 11 -10.08 4.62 -3.95
N ILE A 12 -9.63 5.64 -3.23
CA ILE A 12 -10.52 6.70 -2.73
C ILE A 12 -11.33 7.38 -3.85
N PHE A 13 -10.80 7.42 -5.07
CA PHE A 13 -11.50 8.00 -6.22
C PHE A 13 -12.75 7.19 -6.60
N ARG A 14 -12.69 5.85 -6.58
CA ARG A 14 -13.88 5.00 -6.86
C ARG A 14 -14.94 5.14 -5.78
N GLU A 15 -14.53 5.31 -4.52
CA GLU A 15 -15.45 5.49 -3.40
C GLU A 15 -16.18 6.83 -3.48
N ILE A 16 -15.44 7.90 -3.77
CA ILE A 16 -16.01 9.23 -3.95
C ILE A 16 -16.93 9.26 -5.16
N GLN A 17 -16.49 8.69 -6.29
CA GLN A 17 -17.30 8.62 -7.50
C GLN A 17 -18.61 7.88 -7.23
N HIS A 18 -18.56 6.70 -6.59
CA HIS A 18 -19.74 5.93 -6.27
C HIS A 18 -20.73 6.74 -5.41
N TYR A 19 -20.26 7.38 -4.34
CA TYR A 19 -21.12 8.19 -3.48
C TYR A 19 -21.75 9.37 -4.24
N LEU A 20 -21.01 10.02 -5.13
CA LEU A 20 -21.55 11.10 -5.95
C LEU A 20 -22.64 10.64 -6.93
N GLU A 21 -22.54 9.40 -7.41
CA GLU A 21 -23.49 8.83 -8.38
C GLU A 21 -24.74 8.22 -7.72
N THR A 22 -24.57 7.56 -6.57
CA THR A 22 -25.64 6.75 -5.94
C THR A 22 -26.18 7.35 -4.64
N GLY A 23 -25.40 8.22 -3.98
CA GLY A 23 -25.68 8.66 -2.61
C GLY A 23 -25.36 7.61 -1.53
N GLU A 24 -24.83 6.45 -1.91
CA GLU A 24 -24.50 5.33 -1.02
C GLU A 24 -22.99 5.19 -0.83
N LEU A 25 -22.57 4.68 0.33
CA LEU A 25 -21.15 4.42 0.60
C LEU A 25 -20.78 3.01 0.15
N LEU A 26 -19.65 2.88 -0.55
CA LEU A 26 -19.06 1.56 -0.78
C LEU A 26 -18.60 0.95 0.56
N PRO A 27 -18.69 -0.38 0.70
CA PRO A 27 -18.06 -1.05 1.82
C PRO A 27 -16.53 -0.84 1.79
N PRO A 28 -15.86 -0.85 2.95
CA PRO A 28 -14.41 -0.80 3.01
C PRO A 28 -13.78 -1.91 2.17
N MET A 29 -12.67 -1.59 1.50
CA MET A 29 -11.91 -2.58 0.74
C MET A 29 -11.41 -3.70 1.66
N PRO A 30 -11.62 -4.99 1.33
CA PRO A 30 -11.09 -6.10 2.10
C PRO A 30 -9.56 -6.03 2.22
N ILE A 31 -9.01 -6.45 3.36
CA ILE A 31 -7.57 -6.38 3.61
C ILE A 31 -6.75 -7.17 2.58
N GLY A 32 -7.28 -8.27 2.06
CA GLY A 32 -6.64 -9.06 0.99
C GLY A 32 -6.56 -8.31 -0.35
N GLU A 33 -7.56 -7.49 -0.69
CA GLU A 33 -7.50 -6.62 -1.87
C GLU A 33 -6.49 -5.49 -1.67
N VAL A 34 -6.43 -4.92 -0.45
CA VAL A 34 -5.42 -3.91 -0.09
C VAL A 34 -4.00 -4.49 -0.23
N GLN A 35 -3.78 -5.70 0.29
CA GLN A 35 -2.51 -6.42 0.15
C GLN A 35 -2.16 -6.62 -1.32
N HIS A 36 -3.11 -7.08 -2.14
CA HIS A 36 -2.89 -7.34 -3.56
C HIS A 36 -2.44 -6.07 -4.29
N LEU A 37 -3.21 -4.99 -4.15
CA LEU A 37 -2.91 -3.69 -4.79
C LEU A 37 -1.58 -3.10 -4.31
N MET A 38 -1.27 -3.22 -3.02
CA MET A 38 0.02 -2.74 -2.53
C MET A 38 1.19 -3.54 -3.12
N ASN A 39 1.09 -4.88 -3.17
CA ASN A 39 2.15 -5.71 -3.73
C ASN A 39 2.38 -5.43 -5.23
N GLU A 40 1.31 -5.25 -5.99
CA GLU A 40 1.40 -4.84 -7.40
C GLU A 40 2.11 -3.50 -7.54
N HIS A 41 1.68 -2.48 -6.80
CA HIS A 41 2.29 -1.16 -6.83
C HIS A 41 3.78 -1.19 -6.44
N ILE A 42 4.17 -2.00 -5.44
CA ILE A 42 5.58 -2.11 -5.06
C ILE A 42 6.41 -2.77 -6.17
N ARG A 43 5.89 -3.81 -6.84
CA ARG A 43 6.56 -4.40 -8.02
C ARG A 43 6.72 -3.38 -9.13
N GLU A 44 5.69 -2.61 -9.45
CA GLU A 44 5.76 -1.56 -10.47
C GLU A 44 6.83 -0.50 -10.14
N LEU A 45 6.99 -0.13 -8.86
CA LEU A 45 8.05 0.77 -8.44
C LEU A 45 9.44 0.16 -8.63
N HIS A 46 9.60 -1.13 -8.37
CA HIS A 46 10.84 -1.87 -8.60
C HIS A 46 11.18 -1.94 -10.09
N ASP A 47 10.19 -2.21 -10.93
CA ASP A 47 10.36 -2.31 -12.39
C ASP A 47 10.67 -0.94 -13.01
N PHE A 48 9.92 0.09 -12.63
CA PHE A 48 10.04 1.42 -13.24
C PHE A 48 11.32 2.16 -12.83
N TYR A 49 11.71 2.08 -11.55
CA TYR A 49 12.88 2.79 -11.03
C TYR A 49 14.14 1.92 -10.95
N GLY A 50 14.02 0.62 -11.25
CA GLY A 50 15.04 -0.38 -10.98
C GLY A 50 15.09 -0.76 -9.49
N PRO A 51 15.70 -1.92 -9.15
CA PRO A 51 15.60 -2.52 -7.83
C PRO A 51 16.09 -1.60 -6.69
N GLY A 52 17.25 -0.94 -6.85
CA GLY A 52 17.81 -0.10 -5.80
C GLY A 52 17.05 1.21 -5.52
N LYS A 53 16.62 1.93 -6.57
CA LYS A 53 15.85 3.18 -6.39
C LYS A 53 14.37 2.88 -6.10
N GLY A 54 13.81 1.87 -6.74
CA GLY A 54 12.47 1.35 -6.49
C GLY A 54 12.30 0.96 -5.03
N ALA A 55 13.23 0.18 -4.46
CA ALA A 55 13.17 -0.21 -3.05
C ALA A 55 13.17 1.01 -2.10
N ARG A 56 13.94 2.06 -2.39
CA ARG A 56 13.92 3.30 -1.59
C ARG A 56 12.61 4.07 -1.71
N ILE A 57 12.02 4.11 -2.90
CA ILE A 57 10.74 4.78 -3.14
C ILE A 57 9.60 4.00 -2.48
N ALA A 58 9.60 2.67 -2.57
CA ALA A 58 8.59 1.79 -1.98
C ALA A 58 8.37 2.05 -0.49
N ARG A 59 9.44 2.31 0.28
CA ARG A 59 9.39 2.63 1.73
C ARG A 59 8.35 3.69 2.09
N LYS A 60 8.26 4.77 1.31
CA LYS A 60 7.28 5.85 1.58
C LYS A 60 5.85 5.41 1.27
N HIS A 61 5.66 4.64 0.19
CA HIS A 61 4.34 4.17 -0.23
C HIS A 61 3.79 3.14 0.75
N VAL A 62 4.60 2.16 1.15
CA VAL A 62 4.24 1.19 2.21
C VAL A 62 3.91 1.91 3.52
N SER A 63 4.73 2.89 3.92
CA SER A 63 4.43 3.71 5.10
C SER A 63 3.09 4.45 5.02
N TRP A 64 2.63 4.83 3.82
CA TRP A 64 1.31 5.43 3.64
C TRP A 64 0.18 4.41 3.76
N TYR A 65 0.31 3.23 3.13
CA TYR A 65 -0.68 2.15 3.26
C TYR A 65 -0.85 1.70 4.71
N LEU A 66 0.26 1.47 5.43
CA LEU A 66 0.23 1.02 6.82
C LEU A 66 -0.44 2.03 7.76
N ARG A 67 -0.25 3.33 7.51
CA ARG A 67 -0.91 4.38 8.31
C ARG A 67 -2.43 4.29 8.27
N GLU A 68 -2.99 3.92 7.12
CA GLU A 68 -4.43 3.85 6.92
C GLU A 68 -5.01 2.50 7.39
N HIS A 69 -4.26 1.40 7.27
CA HIS A 69 -4.82 0.04 7.43
C HIS A 69 -4.30 -0.74 8.62
N ALA A 70 -3.07 -0.49 9.08
CA ALA A 70 -2.46 -1.22 10.18
C ALA A 70 -1.25 -0.45 10.73
N PRO A 71 -1.44 0.43 11.74
CA PRO A 71 -0.36 1.23 12.31
C PRO A 71 0.56 0.37 13.18
N ASP A 72 1.25 -0.60 12.57
CA ASP A 72 2.33 -1.35 13.18
C ASP A 72 3.65 -0.59 12.98
N ASP A 73 4.03 0.14 14.01
CA ASP A 73 5.25 0.94 14.03
C ASP A 73 6.52 0.05 14.06
N GLN A 74 6.42 -1.21 14.49
CA GLN A 74 7.53 -2.16 14.47
C GLN A 74 7.77 -2.66 13.04
N PHE A 75 6.73 -3.14 12.35
CA PHE A 75 6.85 -3.58 10.97
C PHE A 75 7.38 -2.47 10.07
N ARG A 76 6.85 -1.24 10.21
CA ARG A 76 7.32 -0.09 9.42
C ARG A 76 8.80 0.22 9.64
N ARG A 77 9.32 0.09 10.87
CA ARG A 77 10.76 0.29 11.15
C ARG A 77 11.61 -0.77 10.46
N THR A 78 11.21 -2.04 10.57
CA THR A 78 11.90 -3.16 9.91
C THR A 78 11.86 -3.02 8.39
N PHE A 79 10.70 -2.70 7.81
CA PHE A 79 10.58 -2.53 6.36
C PHE A 79 11.49 -1.41 5.82
N ASN A 80 11.64 -0.32 6.57
CA ASN A 80 12.47 0.81 6.17
C ASN A 80 13.98 0.53 6.15
N THR A 81 14.45 -0.56 6.76
CA THR A 81 15.86 -0.97 6.70
C THR A 81 16.18 -1.87 5.50
N ILE A 82 15.17 -2.41 4.82
CA ILE A 82 15.35 -3.35 3.71
C ILE A 82 15.87 -2.61 2.46
N GLU A 83 16.99 -3.07 1.92
CA GLU A 83 17.62 -2.52 0.71
C GLU A 83 17.35 -3.34 -0.54
N ASP A 84 17.03 -4.63 -0.38
CA ASP A 84 16.72 -5.52 -1.49
C ASP A 84 15.22 -5.47 -1.88
N ALA A 85 14.96 -5.39 -3.17
CA ALA A 85 13.61 -5.30 -3.71
C ALA A 85 12.80 -6.59 -3.50
N SER A 86 13.44 -7.75 -3.64
CA SER A 86 12.79 -9.05 -3.46
C SER A 86 12.44 -9.28 -1.99
N GLU A 87 13.37 -8.96 -1.09
CA GLU A 87 13.15 -9.01 0.36
C GLU A 87 11.96 -8.14 0.80
N GLN A 88 11.78 -6.95 0.21
CA GLN A 88 10.61 -6.12 0.50
C GLN A 88 9.28 -6.83 0.19
N LEU A 89 9.19 -7.54 -0.94
CA LEU A 89 7.97 -8.23 -1.34
C LEU A 89 7.69 -9.44 -0.43
N GLU A 90 8.71 -10.21 -0.06
CA GLU A 90 8.57 -11.34 0.85
C GLU A 90 8.12 -10.89 2.24
N VAL A 91 8.75 -9.84 2.79
CA VAL A 91 8.40 -9.27 4.09
C VAL A 91 6.98 -8.69 4.10
N LEU A 92 6.56 -8.02 3.01
CA LEU A 92 5.18 -7.57 2.86
C LEU A 92 4.20 -8.73 2.84
N LYS A 93 4.48 -9.78 2.06
CA LYS A 93 3.61 -10.95 1.99
C LYS A 93 3.42 -11.60 3.37
N ALA A 94 4.52 -11.85 4.09
CA ALA A 94 4.51 -12.44 5.42
C ALA A 94 3.74 -11.58 6.44
N TYR A 95 3.79 -10.24 6.32
CA TYR A 95 3.04 -9.35 7.18
C TYR A 95 1.53 -9.55 7.07
N PHE A 96 1.00 -9.64 5.85
CA PHE A 96 -0.44 -9.80 5.62
C PHE A 96 -0.95 -11.21 5.89
N GLU A 97 -0.10 -12.24 5.81
CA GLU A 97 -0.47 -13.61 6.20
C GLU A 97 -0.91 -13.69 7.68
N ASN A 98 -0.45 -12.78 8.55
CA ASN A 98 -0.88 -12.72 9.95
C ASN A 98 -2.31 -12.14 10.14
N PHE A 99 -2.94 -11.62 9.09
CA PHE A 99 -4.30 -11.07 9.12
C PHE A 99 -5.32 -11.98 8.41
N ALA A 100 -4.87 -13.10 7.82
CA ALA A 100 -5.70 -14.13 7.20
C ALA A 100 -6.13 -15.19 8.24
#